data_AF-A0A951PT37-F1
#
_entry.id   AF-A0A951PT37-F1
#
_cell.length_a   1.000
_cell.length_b   1.000
_cell.length_c   1.000
_cell.angle_alpha   90.00
_cell.angle_beta   90.00
_cell.angle_gamma   90.00
#
_symmetry.space_group_name_H-M   'P 1'
#
loop_
_entity.id
_entity.type
_entity.pdbx_description
1 polymer ?
#
loop_
_entity_poly.entity_id
_entity_poly.type
_entity_poly.pdbx_seq_one_letter_code
_entity_poly.pdbx_strand_id
1 'polypeptide(L)'
;MFLASSAKPIDDSLRNLVEEIETQNPNLSVLAARQLRYCLQQTTVEITITEPRPFNVLEEFIIRAGIEFAPPPTINELASILGLDSVFVQSTITTLQKLQTLAQKPPITVTEQGRLFYEKGSVPQPPYSVQIYAITDSLGETLTFQAEPLNEVVINLPDLASFLNIDYKINNISSLSLEQIQKSLQASGVALHVPEAGKIATAFRVVAPTQTIWRKISLFLIYDAIVDKLSIQLRRGKQILDSRSKWLEILLSEGKISLQSLCKLSNETINVEQEAVFNYKNDEIEARVEKIRQQAFKNSIKQKKTLVSGTVIQLGDRQLNQTFLESINAAKSQIIIYSPWVNQVLVNDELLTLLEQLTKRGVWILIGYGIQEEQPISPEIVEKVRTITTPEGLPSVQVFGLGNSHVKEVIVDREIYLCGTYQWLSSGGYQLPLGELVYQVTIPQQVQEAYKFLSTRFQNHAQQLWNQAVEKRDAQLAVEPLCVWGALGMEEIAITEIEKNNWLELLPLWLNVALQKLRSNNLLKDSRTFQLALSLLSQVTGEEVFVDLLREGWRQVIDAIATKNRDTALNLLNNEVWAHFLRLNIAYQNDSPDEFISQQILSQQLKPKKGQPEKKTRKKVKE
;
A
#
# COMPACT_ATOMS: atom_id res chain seq x y z
N MET A 1 42.55 -0.13 -4.66
CA MET A 1 42.08 -0.28 -6.05
C MET A 1 40.76 0.46 -6.14
N PHE A 2 40.66 1.50 -6.96
CA PHE A 2 39.37 2.15 -7.21
C PHE A 2 38.47 1.12 -7.90
N LEU A 3 37.40 0.66 -7.22
CA LEU A 3 36.34 -0.09 -7.87
C LEU A 3 35.78 0.85 -8.94
N ALA A 4 35.98 0.50 -10.20
CA ALA A 4 35.37 1.21 -11.31
C ALA A 4 33.86 1.14 -11.09
N SER A 5 33.25 2.29 -10.77
CA SER A 5 31.79 2.46 -10.86
C SER A 5 31.40 1.93 -12.22
N SER A 6 30.64 0.83 -12.23
CA SER A 6 30.01 0.39 -13.46
C SER A 6 29.09 1.55 -13.85
N ALA A 7 29.29 2.15 -15.01
CA ALA A 7 28.41 3.23 -15.43
C ALA A 7 27.02 2.62 -15.61
N LYS A 8 26.10 2.90 -14.67
CA LYS A 8 24.71 2.48 -14.72
C LYS A 8 24.18 2.66 -16.15
N PRO A 9 23.58 1.64 -16.80
CA PRO A 9 23.09 1.75 -18.16
C PRO A 9 21.83 2.63 -18.20
N ILE A 10 22.08 3.94 -18.24
CA ILE A 10 21.10 5.02 -18.26
C ILE A 10 21.24 5.75 -19.59
N ASP A 11 20.21 5.69 -20.42
CA ASP A 11 20.16 6.44 -21.66
C ASP A 11 20.22 7.95 -21.37
N ASP A 12 21.02 8.69 -22.14
CA ASP A 12 21.31 10.11 -21.90
C ASP A 12 20.06 10.98 -21.78
N SER A 13 19.01 10.67 -22.55
CA SER A 13 17.73 11.39 -22.52
C SER A 13 16.96 11.26 -21.20
N LEU A 14 17.34 10.33 -20.32
CA LEU A 14 16.66 10.04 -19.07
C LEU A 14 17.43 10.48 -17.82
N ARG A 15 18.68 10.96 -17.95
CA ARG A 15 19.53 11.34 -16.81
C ARG A 15 18.87 12.34 -15.87
N ASN A 16 18.32 13.43 -16.40
CA ASN A 16 17.63 14.45 -15.59
C ASN A 16 16.46 13.87 -14.79
N LEU A 17 15.73 12.90 -15.36
CA LEU A 17 14.60 12.27 -14.69
C LEU A 17 15.08 11.26 -13.63
N VAL A 18 16.20 10.58 -13.86
CA VAL A 18 16.86 9.74 -12.85
C VAL A 18 17.30 10.59 -11.66
N GLU A 19 18.00 11.70 -11.90
CA GLU A 19 18.42 12.63 -10.85
C GLU A 19 17.21 13.16 -10.05
N GLU A 20 16.11 13.50 -10.74
CA GLU A 20 14.86 13.92 -10.09
C GLU A 20 14.30 12.81 -9.16
N ILE A 21 14.29 11.55 -9.61
CA ILE A 21 13.80 10.41 -8.80
C ILE A 21 14.65 10.19 -7.56
N GLU A 22 15.98 10.12 -7.71
CA GLU A 22 16.91 9.83 -6.61
C GLU A 22 16.99 11.02 -5.62
N THR A 23 16.89 12.26 -6.10
CA THR A 23 16.88 13.46 -5.24
C THR A 23 15.59 13.57 -4.44
N GLN A 24 14.43 13.29 -5.05
CA GLN A 24 13.15 13.32 -4.35
C GLN A 24 13.00 12.15 -3.38
N ASN A 25 13.64 11.01 -3.66
CA ASN A 25 13.55 9.79 -2.88
C ASN A 25 14.95 9.22 -2.62
N PRO A 26 15.65 9.66 -1.56
CA PRO A 26 17.04 9.26 -1.29
C PRO A 26 17.22 7.76 -1.00
N ASN A 27 16.13 7.02 -0.85
CA ASN A 27 16.14 5.57 -0.63
C ASN A 27 16.02 4.76 -1.93
N LEU A 28 15.72 5.42 -3.04
CA LEU A 28 15.61 4.80 -4.34
C LEU A 28 16.92 5.03 -5.11
N SER A 29 17.44 3.96 -5.70
CA SER A 29 18.55 4.00 -6.65
C SER A 29 18.06 3.48 -7.98
N VAL A 30 18.17 4.29 -9.04
CA VAL A 30 17.88 3.82 -10.40
C VAL A 30 19.10 3.05 -10.88
N LEU A 31 18.93 1.75 -11.10
CA LEU A 31 20.00 0.85 -11.55
C LEU A 31 20.14 0.85 -13.08
N ALA A 32 19.04 1.06 -13.80
CA ALA A 32 19.03 1.23 -15.25
C ALA A 32 17.86 2.11 -15.68
N ALA A 33 18.04 2.83 -16.79
CA ALA A 33 16.96 3.56 -17.44
C ALA A 33 17.13 3.51 -18.95
N ARG A 34 16.10 3.07 -19.67
CA ARG A 34 16.15 2.89 -21.12
C ARG A 34 14.98 3.53 -21.82
N GLN A 35 15.26 4.22 -22.91
CA GLN A 35 14.28 4.76 -23.83
C GLN A 35 13.98 3.73 -24.92
N LEU A 36 12.72 3.37 -25.03
CA LEU A 36 12.20 2.39 -25.99
C LEU A 36 11.11 3.04 -26.85
N ARG A 37 10.71 2.32 -27.89
CA ARG A 37 9.48 2.62 -28.61
C ARG A 37 8.46 1.51 -28.42
N TYR A 38 7.19 1.87 -28.55
CA TYR A 38 6.07 0.93 -28.65
C TYR A 38 5.13 1.43 -29.75
N CYS A 39 4.31 0.53 -30.29
CA CYS A 39 3.38 0.87 -31.35
C CYS A 39 1.99 1.21 -30.81
N LEU A 40 1.39 2.25 -31.38
CA LEU A 40 -0.04 2.46 -31.40
C LEU A 40 -0.55 2.05 -32.78
N GLN A 41 -1.75 1.50 -32.86
CA GLN A 41 -2.37 1.26 -34.16
C GLN A 41 -3.48 2.27 -34.38
N GLN A 42 -3.45 2.91 -35.54
CA GLN A 42 -4.46 3.86 -35.97
C GLN A 42 -5.23 3.29 -37.14
N THR A 43 -6.55 3.25 -37.03
CA THR A 43 -7.42 2.79 -38.11
C THR A 43 -8.46 3.85 -38.40
N THR A 44 -8.66 4.17 -39.67
CA THR A 44 -9.71 5.12 -40.07
C THR A 44 -11.05 4.39 -40.11
N VAL A 45 -11.99 4.89 -39.32
CA VAL A 45 -13.33 4.33 -39.18
C VAL A 45 -14.35 5.38 -39.57
N GLU A 46 -15.32 4.97 -40.38
CA GLU A 46 -16.50 5.77 -40.68
C GLU A 46 -17.64 5.33 -39.77
N ILE A 47 -18.21 6.28 -39.02
CA ILE A 47 -19.35 6.08 -38.13
C ILE A 47 -20.59 6.68 -38.78
N THR A 48 -21.65 5.88 -38.91
CA THR A 48 -22.97 6.35 -39.33
C THR A 48 -23.76 6.78 -38.10
N ILE A 49 -24.30 7.99 -38.14
CA ILE A 49 -24.98 8.64 -37.03
C ILE A 49 -26.41 8.96 -37.46
N THR A 50 -27.34 8.70 -36.55
CA THR A 50 -28.73 9.16 -36.64
C THR A 50 -28.98 10.10 -35.48
N GLU A 51 -29.48 11.30 -35.74
CA GLU A 51 -29.84 12.26 -34.70
C GLU A 51 -31.09 13.05 -35.11
N PRO A 52 -31.85 13.61 -34.15
CA PRO A 52 -32.93 14.52 -34.47
C PRO A 52 -32.36 15.86 -34.95
N ARG A 53 -33.04 16.49 -35.91
CA ARG A 53 -32.81 17.90 -36.28
C ARG A 53 -34.02 18.75 -35.96
N PRO A 54 -33.86 20.05 -35.67
CA PRO A 54 -35.00 20.94 -35.59
C PRO A 54 -35.76 20.98 -36.92
N PHE A 55 -37.04 21.30 -36.85
CA PHE A 55 -37.79 21.67 -38.04
C PHE A 55 -37.12 22.86 -38.72
N ASN A 56 -37.10 22.86 -40.05
CA ASN A 56 -36.86 24.10 -40.74
C ASN A 56 -38.10 25.00 -40.65
N VAL A 57 -37.91 26.30 -40.88
CA VAL A 57 -38.97 27.31 -40.73
C VAL A 57 -40.24 26.94 -41.52
N LEU A 58 -40.09 26.47 -42.77
CA LEU A 58 -41.22 26.13 -43.62
C LEU A 58 -41.95 24.86 -43.13
N GLU A 59 -41.22 23.84 -42.69
CA GLU A 59 -41.79 22.63 -42.10
C GLU A 59 -42.62 22.94 -40.85
N GLU A 60 -42.07 23.79 -39.97
CA GLU A 60 -42.76 24.23 -38.76
C GLU A 60 -44.06 24.98 -39.11
N PHE A 61 -44.01 25.94 -40.05
CA PHE A 61 -45.20 26.66 -40.49
C PHE A 61 -46.27 25.75 -41.10
N ILE A 62 -45.87 24.76 -41.91
CA ILE A 62 -46.81 23.80 -42.52
C ILE A 62 -47.51 22.96 -41.44
N ILE A 63 -46.77 22.49 -40.44
CA ILE A 63 -47.33 21.68 -39.36
C ILE A 63 -48.25 22.53 -38.48
N ARG A 64 -47.82 23.74 -38.11
CA ARG A 64 -48.64 24.70 -37.38
C ARG A 64 -49.92 25.03 -38.12
N ALA A 65 -49.85 25.26 -39.43
CA ALA A 65 -51.03 25.50 -40.25
C ALA A 65 -52.03 24.33 -40.20
N GLY A 66 -51.55 23.08 -40.22
CA GLY A 66 -52.40 21.90 -40.08
C GLY A 66 -52.96 21.68 -38.66
N ILE A 67 -52.43 22.34 -37.64
CA ILE A 67 -52.87 22.25 -36.23
C ILE A 67 -53.79 23.42 -35.85
N GLU A 68 -53.42 24.65 -36.24
CA GLU A 68 -53.99 25.89 -35.75
C GLU A 68 -55.13 26.43 -36.62
N PHE A 69 -55.13 26.15 -37.94
CA PHE A 69 -56.24 26.57 -38.81
C PHE A 69 -57.43 25.61 -38.75
N ALA A 70 -58.63 26.17 -38.71
CA ALA A 70 -59.89 25.44 -38.80
C ALA A 70 -60.80 26.07 -39.87
N PRO A 71 -61.03 25.41 -41.03
CA PRO A 71 -60.47 24.11 -41.43
C PRO A 71 -58.97 24.19 -41.81
N PRO A 72 -58.23 23.07 -41.76
CA PRO A 72 -56.83 23.05 -42.22
C PRO A 72 -56.72 23.45 -43.70
N PRO A 73 -55.68 24.22 -44.10
CA PRO A 73 -55.56 24.73 -45.46
C PRO A 73 -55.14 23.64 -46.45
N THR A 74 -55.43 23.89 -47.72
CA THR A 74 -54.84 23.16 -48.87
C THR A 74 -53.46 23.71 -49.22
N ILE A 75 -52.69 22.99 -50.05
CA ILE A 75 -51.35 23.40 -50.51
C ILE A 75 -51.39 24.79 -51.17
N ASN A 76 -52.37 25.03 -52.03
CA ASN A 76 -52.48 26.29 -52.79
C ASN A 76 -52.87 27.47 -51.89
N GLU A 77 -53.76 27.25 -50.92
CA GLU A 77 -54.15 28.27 -49.94
C GLU A 77 -52.96 28.64 -49.05
N LEU A 78 -52.23 27.65 -48.53
CA LEU A 78 -51.06 27.89 -47.69
C LEU A 78 -49.94 28.59 -48.48
N ALA A 79 -49.69 28.19 -49.73
CA ALA A 79 -48.72 28.85 -50.60
C ALA A 79 -49.08 30.32 -50.85
N SER A 80 -50.37 30.61 -51.12
CA SER A 80 -50.87 31.97 -51.28
C SER A 80 -50.74 32.81 -50.01
N ILE A 81 -51.01 32.23 -48.83
CA ILE A 81 -50.88 32.92 -47.53
C ILE A 81 -49.42 33.27 -47.24
N LEU A 82 -48.49 32.35 -47.54
CA LEU A 82 -47.06 32.55 -47.30
C LEU A 82 -46.37 33.39 -48.39
N GLY A 83 -47.07 33.70 -49.50
CA GLY A 83 -46.47 34.39 -50.65
C GLY A 83 -45.39 33.57 -51.36
N LEU A 84 -45.49 32.24 -51.29
CA LEU A 84 -44.52 31.29 -51.85
C LEU A 84 -45.11 30.59 -53.08
N ASP A 85 -44.25 30.11 -53.98
CA ASP A 85 -44.68 29.21 -55.04
C ASP A 85 -45.17 27.88 -54.45
N SER A 86 -46.34 27.42 -54.89
CA SER A 86 -46.95 26.14 -54.52
C SER A 86 -46.01 24.94 -54.65
N VAL A 87 -45.05 24.98 -55.58
CA VAL A 87 -44.04 23.92 -55.77
C VAL A 87 -43.16 23.74 -54.54
N PHE A 88 -42.75 24.82 -53.85
CA PHE A 88 -41.94 24.74 -52.64
C PHE A 88 -42.71 24.14 -51.46
N VAL A 89 -43.97 24.59 -51.28
CA VAL A 89 -44.86 24.08 -50.24
C VAL A 89 -45.15 22.58 -50.48
N GLN A 90 -45.40 22.20 -51.73
CA GLN A 90 -45.61 20.81 -52.12
C GLN A 90 -44.40 19.92 -51.83
N SER A 91 -43.19 20.39 -52.14
CA SER A 91 -41.94 19.65 -51.88
C SER A 91 -41.73 19.38 -50.38
N THR A 92 -41.95 20.41 -49.55
CA THR A 92 -41.84 20.26 -48.09
C THR A 92 -42.94 19.38 -47.50
N ILE A 93 -44.19 19.49 -47.97
CA ILE A 93 -45.27 18.58 -47.57
C ILE A 93 -44.93 17.14 -47.94
N THR A 94 -44.40 16.91 -49.14
CA THR A 94 -43.99 15.56 -49.58
C THR A 94 -42.91 14.98 -48.67
N THR A 95 -41.97 15.82 -48.21
CA THR A 95 -40.92 15.42 -47.27
C THR A 95 -41.50 15.06 -45.90
N LEU A 96 -42.39 15.90 -45.36
CA LEU A 96 -43.07 15.64 -44.09
C LEU A 96 -44.01 14.43 -44.14
N GLN A 97 -44.62 14.14 -45.30
CA GLN A 97 -45.40 12.92 -45.52
C GLN A 97 -44.52 11.66 -45.52
N LYS A 98 -43.33 11.71 -46.13
CA LYS A 98 -42.35 10.60 -46.07
C LYS A 98 -41.89 10.32 -44.65
N LEU A 99 -41.77 11.36 -43.81
CA LEU A 99 -41.49 11.26 -42.38
C LEU A 99 -42.71 10.86 -41.55
N GLN A 100 -43.86 10.63 -42.18
CA GLN A 100 -45.15 10.32 -41.54
C GLN A 100 -45.66 11.41 -40.59
N THR A 101 -45.12 12.63 -40.68
CA THR A 101 -45.54 13.82 -39.92
C THR A 101 -46.89 14.35 -40.43
N LEU A 102 -47.16 14.20 -41.72
CA LEU A 102 -48.42 14.60 -42.38
C LEU A 102 -49.10 13.41 -43.07
N ALA A 103 -50.43 13.44 -43.15
CA ALA A 103 -51.21 12.47 -43.93
C ALA A 103 -51.04 12.70 -45.45
N GLN A 104 -51.19 11.63 -46.24
CA GLN A 104 -51.04 11.68 -47.71
C GLN A 104 -52.22 12.32 -48.45
N LYS A 105 -53.25 12.79 -47.75
CA LYS A 105 -54.49 13.32 -48.34
C LYS A 105 -54.68 14.80 -47.99
N PRO A 106 -55.22 15.62 -48.91
CA PRO A 106 -55.65 16.98 -48.59
C PRO A 106 -56.93 16.97 -47.73
N PRO A 107 -57.18 18.00 -46.91
CA PRO A 107 -56.31 19.15 -46.61
C PRO A 107 -55.11 18.78 -45.72
N ILE A 108 -54.16 19.71 -45.49
CA ILE A 108 -52.95 19.46 -44.71
C ILE A 108 -53.32 18.96 -43.31
N THR A 109 -53.15 17.66 -43.07
CA THR A 109 -53.57 17.00 -41.83
C THR A 109 -52.35 16.43 -41.13
N VAL A 110 -52.08 16.90 -39.91
CA VAL A 110 -50.98 16.41 -39.07
C VAL A 110 -51.36 15.09 -38.41
N THR A 111 -50.49 14.09 -38.52
CA THR A 111 -50.68 12.77 -37.87
C THR A 111 -50.42 12.86 -36.37
N GLU A 112 -50.78 11.82 -35.60
CA GLU A 112 -50.40 11.73 -34.18
C GLU A 112 -48.89 11.81 -33.98
N GLN A 113 -48.12 11.09 -34.80
CA GLN A 113 -46.66 11.14 -34.79
C GLN A 113 -46.12 12.54 -35.13
N GLY A 114 -46.74 13.23 -36.08
CA GLY A 114 -46.37 14.60 -36.43
C GLY A 114 -46.60 15.59 -35.30
N ARG A 115 -47.68 15.43 -34.51
CA ARG A 115 -47.92 16.23 -33.30
C ARG A 115 -46.84 15.97 -32.25
N LEU A 116 -46.47 14.71 -32.02
CA LEU A 116 -45.40 14.36 -31.09
C LEU A 116 -44.03 14.95 -31.51
N PHE A 117 -43.71 14.94 -32.81
CA PHE A 117 -42.49 15.58 -33.32
C PHE A 117 -42.53 17.09 -33.16
N TYR A 118 -43.68 17.72 -33.43
CA TYR A 118 -43.89 19.16 -33.24
C TYR A 118 -43.73 19.58 -31.78
N GLU A 119 -44.33 18.86 -30.83
CA GLU A 119 -44.18 19.09 -29.38
C GLU A 119 -42.72 18.96 -28.93
N LYS A 120 -41.96 18.05 -29.53
CA LYS A 120 -40.51 17.89 -29.29
C LYS A 120 -39.62 18.87 -30.08
N GLY A 121 -40.20 19.70 -30.95
CA GLY A 121 -39.50 20.66 -31.79
C GLY A 121 -38.52 20.05 -32.81
N SER A 122 -38.61 18.75 -33.11
CA SER A 122 -37.60 18.05 -33.93
C SER A 122 -38.15 16.88 -34.75
N VAL A 123 -37.46 16.56 -35.84
CA VAL A 123 -37.72 15.42 -36.73
C VAL A 123 -36.46 14.58 -36.94
N PRO A 124 -36.60 13.30 -37.34
CA PRO A 124 -35.45 12.47 -37.69
C PRO A 124 -34.63 13.10 -38.82
N GLN A 125 -33.33 13.29 -38.60
CA GLN A 125 -32.39 13.60 -39.67
C GLN A 125 -32.07 12.31 -40.44
N PRO A 126 -31.95 12.35 -41.77
CA PRO A 126 -31.38 11.24 -42.52
C PRO A 126 -30.00 10.87 -41.96
N PRO A 127 -29.67 9.57 -41.81
CA PRO A 127 -28.38 9.16 -41.30
C PRO A 127 -27.23 9.74 -42.13
N TYR A 128 -26.19 10.20 -41.45
CA TYR A 128 -24.99 10.74 -42.08
C TYR A 128 -23.73 10.07 -41.52
N SER A 129 -22.64 10.09 -42.27
CA SER A 129 -21.39 9.43 -41.89
C SER A 129 -20.30 10.45 -41.53
N VAL A 130 -19.51 10.12 -40.49
CA VAL A 130 -18.35 10.91 -40.05
C VAL A 130 -17.13 9.99 -39.99
N GLN A 131 -15.99 10.45 -40.52
CA GLN A 131 -14.72 9.73 -40.42
C GLN A 131 -13.94 10.17 -39.18
N ILE A 132 -13.44 9.19 -38.44
CA ILE A 132 -12.62 9.38 -37.24
C ILE A 132 -11.53 8.31 -37.17
N TYR A 133 -10.61 8.47 -36.23
CA TYR A 133 -9.48 7.58 -36.04
C TYR A 133 -9.66 6.76 -34.76
N ALA A 134 -9.71 5.45 -34.92
CA ALA A 134 -9.66 4.49 -33.83
C ALA A 134 -8.19 4.21 -33.48
N ILE A 135 -7.81 4.41 -32.22
CA ILE A 135 -6.46 4.25 -31.70
C ILE A 135 -6.47 3.10 -30.70
N THR A 136 -5.72 2.05 -31.00
CA THR A 136 -5.46 0.94 -30.08
C THR A 136 -4.05 1.03 -29.54
N ASP A 137 -3.95 0.90 -28.22
CA ASP A 137 -2.69 0.95 -27.52
C ASP A 137 -2.21 -0.47 -27.21
N SER A 138 -1.05 -0.83 -27.74
CA SER A 138 -0.49 -2.17 -27.56
C SER A 138 -0.09 -2.46 -26.11
N LEU A 139 0.09 -1.41 -25.30
CA LEU A 139 0.41 -1.47 -23.88
C LEU A 139 -0.79 -1.12 -22.99
N GLY A 140 -1.98 -0.91 -23.54
CA GLY A 140 -3.16 -0.54 -22.77
C GLY A 140 -4.35 -0.96 -23.59
N GLU A 141 -5.13 -1.95 -23.18
CA GLU A 141 -6.24 -2.51 -23.97
C GLU A 141 -7.41 -1.53 -24.18
N THR A 142 -7.14 -0.24 -24.09
CA THR A 142 -8.03 0.87 -24.32
C THR A 142 -8.08 1.21 -25.81
N LEU A 143 -9.23 0.92 -26.41
CA LEU A 143 -9.62 1.51 -27.69
C LEU A 143 -10.11 2.93 -27.44
N THR A 144 -9.48 3.91 -28.09
CA THR A 144 -9.89 5.31 -28.03
C THR A 144 -10.18 5.86 -29.42
N PHE A 145 -10.98 6.92 -29.50
CA PHE A 145 -11.34 7.58 -30.75
C PHE A 145 -10.91 9.04 -30.73
N GLN A 146 -10.44 9.55 -31.88
CA GLN A 146 -10.05 10.94 -32.09
C GLN A 146 -10.52 11.44 -33.45
N ALA A 147 -10.82 12.74 -33.53
CA ALA A 147 -11.24 13.38 -34.79
C ALA A 147 -10.05 13.62 -35.73
N GLU A 148 -8.86 13.89 -35.17
CA GLU A 148 -7.64 14.14 -35.91
C GLU A 148 -6.71 12.92 -35.89
N PRO A 149 -5.93 12.69 -36.95
CA PRO A 149 -4.97 11.60 -36.97
C PRO A 149 -3.80 11.91 -36.03
N LEU A 150 -3.25 10.86 -35.44
CA LEU A 150 -1.99 10.94 -34.72
C LEU A 150 -0.85 11.32 -35.65
N ASN A 151 0.01 12.23 -35.18
CA ASN A 151 1.23 12.58 -35.91
C ASN A 151 2.16 11.37 -36.02
N GLU A 152 2.59 11.09 -37.25
CA GLU A 152 3.61 10.09 -37.52
C GLU A 152 4.98 10.68 -37.23
N VAL A 153 5.73 10.02 -36.34
CA VAL A 153 7.07 10.45 -35.94
C VAL A 153 8.01 9.28 -36.16
N VAL A 154 9.09 9.52 -36.90
CA VAL A 154 10.15 8.53 -37.06
C VAL A 154 10.90 8.44 -35.73
N ILE A 155 10.75 7.31 -35.03
CA ILE A 155 11.42 7.04 -33.77
C ILE A 155 12.37 5.87 -33.97
N ASN A 156 13.66 6.18 -34.03
CA ASN A 156 14.72 5.18 -34.13
C ASN A 156 15.17 4.74 -32.72
N LEU A 157 14.36 3.89 -32.10
CA LEU A 157 14.63 3.28 -30.79
C LEU A 157 14.30 1.78 -30.83
N PRO A 158 14.86 0.97 -29.91
CA PRO A 158 14.51 -0.43 -29.78
C PRO A 158 13.02 -0.59 -29.45
N ASP A 159 12.35 -1.55 -30.08
CA ASP A 159 10.93 -1.85 -29.84
C ASP A 159 10.77 -2.67 -28.56
N LEU A 160 9.92 -2.21 -27.65
CA LEU A 160 9.58 -2.92 -26.42
C LEU A 160 9.06 -4.35 -26.70
N ALA A 161 8.29 -4.56 -27.77
CA ALA A 161 7.77 -5.90 -28.12
C ALA A 161 8.87 -6.94 -28.28
N SER A 162 10.00 -6.51 -28.87
CA SER A 162 11.12 -7.41 -29.15
C SER A 162 11.75 -8.00 -27.89
N PHE A 163 11.55 -7.37 -26.73
CA PHE A 163 12.02 -7.87 -25.43
C PHE A 163 10.98 -8.71 -24.70
N LEU A 164 9.70 -8.54 -25.03
CA LEU A 164 8.60 -9.16 -24.29
C LEU A 164 8.09 -10.45 -24.96
N ASN A 165 8.47 -10.72 -26.21
CA ASN A 165 7.93 -11.83 -27.02
C ASN A 165 6.39 -11.84 -27.04
N ILE A 166 5.78 -10.67 -27.03
CA ILE A 166 4.33 -10.51 -27.07
C ILE A 166 3.92 -10.27 -28.50
N ASP A 167 3.16 -11.20 -29.04
CA ASP A 167 2.28 -10.89 -30.14
C ASP A 167 1.26 -9.90 -29.63
N TYR A 168 1.42 -8.63 -30.01
CA TYR A 168 0.39 -7.63 -29.78
C TYR A 168 -0.89 -8.18 -30.39
N LYS A 169 -1.85 -8.64 -29.56
CA LYS A 169 -3.14 -9.08 -30.05
C LYS A 169 -3.79 -7.87 -30.72
N ILE A 170 -3.75 -7.88 -32.04
CA ILE A 170 -4.35 -6.86 -32.88
C ILE A 170 -5.85 -7.05 -32.76
N ASN A 171 -6.49 -6.23 -31.93
CA ASN A 171 -7.95 -6.17 -31.93
C ASN A 171 -8.37 -5.56 -33.26
N ASN A 172 -8.76 -6.42 -34.21
CA ASN A 172 -9.30 -5.96 -35.47
C ASN A 172 -10.59 -5.20 -35.18
N ILE A 173 -10.60 -3.90 -35.46
CA ILE A 173 -11.78 -3.05 -35.20
C ILE A 173 -13.00 -3.58 -35.95
N SER A 174 -12.79 -4.22 -37.10
CA SER A 174 -13.86 -4.84 -37.89
C SER A 174 -14.55 -6.01 -37.18
N SER A 175 -13.94 -6.60 -36.16
CA SER A 175 -14.56 -7.69 -35.38
C SER A 175 -15.28 -7.22 -34.12
N LEU A 176 -15.28 -5.92 -33.83
CA LEU A 176 -15.97 -5.38 -32.65
C LEU A 176 -17.48 -5.26 -32.91
N SER A 177 -18.28 -5.38 -31.85
CA SER A 177 -19.72 -5.11 -31.94
C SER A 177 -19.99 -3.60 -31.95
N LEU A 178 -21.13 -3.19 -32.50
CA LEU A 178 -21.57 -1.79 -32.47
C LEU A 178 -21.65 -1.26 -31.03
N GLU A 179 -22.12 -2.07 -30.09
CA GLU A 179 -22.21 -1.72 -28.67
C GLU A 179 -20.83 -1.42 -28.05
N GLN A 180 -19.80 -2.18 -28.43
CA GLN A 180 -18.43 -1.92 -27.99
C GLN A 180 -17.89 -0.60 -28.56
N ILE A 181 -18.19 -0.32 -29.83
CA ILE A 181 -17.82 0.96 -30.46
C ILE A 181 -18.53 2.13 -29.77
N GLN A 182 -19.83 2.01 -29.50
CA GLN A 182 -20.63 3.02 -28.81
C GLN A 182 -20.08 3.35 -27.42
N LYS A 183 -19.77 2.33 -26.61
CA LYS A 183 -19.15 2.51 -25.29
C LYS A 183 -17.79 3.21 -25.38
N SER A 184 -16.96 2.80 -26.34
CA SER A 184 -15.64 3.40 -26.54
C SER A 184 -15.71 4.84 -27.06
N LEU A 185 -16.69 5.19 -27.90
CA LEU A 185 -16.94 6.57 -28.35
C LEU A 185 -17.28 7.48 -27.16
N GLN A 186 -18.16 7.01 -26.27
CA GLN A 186 -18.53 7.73 -25.04
C GLN A 186 -17.32 7.92 -24.11
N ALA A 187 -16.58 6.83 -23.85
CA ALA A 187 -15.38 6.87 -23.01
C ALA A 187 -14.28 7.78 -23.57
N SER A 188 -14.20 7.92 -24.90
CA SER A 188 -13.23 8.78 -25.57
C SER A 188 -13.61 10.26 -25.59
N GLY A 189 -14.83 10.61 -25.15
CA GLY A 189 -15.33 11.99 -25.18
C GLY A 189 -15.60 12.53 -26.59
N VAL A 190 -15.66 11.67 -27.61
CA VAL A 190 -15.99 12.09 -28.98
C VAL A 190 -17.52 12.16 -29.07
N ALA A 191 -18.07 13.36 -29.27
CA ALA A 191 -19.52 13.65 -29.24
C ALA A 191 -20.29 13.12 -30.47
N LEU A 192 -20.12 11.83 -30.79
CA LEU A 192 -20.73 11.12 -31.92
C LEU A 192 -21.72 10.03 -31.48
N HIS A 193 -21.77 9.70 -30.19
CA HIS A 193 -22.78 8.84 -29.59
C HIS A 193 -23.21 9.42 -28.23
N VAL A 194 -24.32 10.15 -28.23
CA VAL A 194 -24.94 10.79 -27.07
C VAL A 194 -26.42 10.41 -27.03
N PRO A 195 -26.77 9.23 -26.50
CA PRO A 195 -28.15 8.73 -26.48
C PRO A 195 -29.16 9.69 -25.85
N GLU A 196 -28.73 10.40 -24.79
CA GLU A 196 -29.56 11.40 -24.10
C GLU A 196 -29.98 12.57 -24.99
N ALA A 197 -29.12 12.95 -25.95
CA ALA A 197 -29.41 13.99 -26.95
C ALA A 197 -30.07 13.41 -28.22
N GLY A 198 -30.39 12.12 -28.24
CA GLY A 198 -30.92 11.43 -29.42
C GLY A 198 -29.89 11.18 -30.53
N LYS A 199 -28.62 11.48 -30.31
CA LYS A 199 -27.53 11.27 -31.27
C LYS A 199 -26.94 9.88 -31.11
N ILE A 200 -27.23 8.99 -32.05
CA ILE A 200 -26.92 7.56 -31.94
C ILE A 200 -26.05 7.14 -33.12
N ALA A 201 -24.82 6.68 -32.85
CA ALA A 201 -24.06 5.87 -33.78
C ALA A 201 -24.79 4.54 -34.07
N THR A 202 -25.23 4.34 -35.31
CA THR A 202 -26.06 3.19 -35.74
C THR A 202 -25.31 2.15 -36.56
N ALA A 203 -24.16 2.52 -37.13
CA ALA A 203 -23.28 1.59 -37.85
C ALA A 203 -21.85 2.13 -37.86
N PHE A 204 -20.89 1.26 -38.16
CA PHE A 204 -19.51 1.65 -38.42
C PHE A 204 -18.88 0.76 -39.49
N ARG A 205 -17.87 1.28 -40.19
CA ARG A 205 -17.03 0.50 -41.10
C ARG A 205 -15.60 1.01 -41.11
N VAL A 206 -14.65 0.10 -41.29
CA VAL A 206 -13.25 0.44 -41.51
C VAL A 206 -13.08 0.87 -42.97
N VAL A 207 -12.50 2.05 -43.20
CA VAL A 207 -12.38 2.64 -44.55
C VAL A 207 -10.94 2.73 -45.06
N ALA A 208 -9.94 2.51 -44.20
CA ALA A 208 -8.52 2.53 -44.57
C ALA A 208 -7.74 1.43 -43.82
N PRO A 209 -6.61 0.96 -44.36
CA PRO A 209 -5.76 0.00 -43.66
C PRO A 209 -5.22 0.59 -42.35
N THR A 210 -5.04 -0.28 -41.36
CA THR A 210 -4.45 0.07 -40.07
C THR A 210 -3.00 0.52 -40.23
N GLN A 211 -2.69 1.68 -39.68
CA GLN A 211 -1.36 2.28 -39.65
C GLN A 211 -0.70 2.03 -38.30
N THR A 212 0.60 1.73 -38.32
CA THR A 212 1.40 1.56 -37.10
C THR A 212 2.13 2.85 -36.79
N ILE A 213 1.83 3.45 -35.64
CA ILE A 213 2.40 4.73 -35.22
C ILE A 213 3.28 4.51 -34.00
N TRP A 214 4.55 4.89 -34.11
CA TRP A 214 5.50 4.71 -33.03
C TRP A 214 5.41 5.82 -31.99
N ARG A 215 5.56 5.45 -30.71
CA ARG A 215 5.63 6.36 -29.58
C ARG A 215 6.79 5.99 -28.66
N LYS A 216 7.33 7.01 -27.98
CA LYS A 216 8.39 6.86 -26.98
C LYS A 216 7.81 6.32 -25.68
N ILE A 217 8.55 5.44 -25.03
CA ILE A 217 8.27 4.97 -23.67
C ILE A 217 9.59 4.77 -22.93
N SER A 218 9.57 4.99 -21.62
CA SER A 218 10.77 4.93 -20.78
C SER A 218 10.61 3.81 -19.77
N LEU A 219 11.63 2.99 -19.63
CA LEU A 219 11.68 1.90 -18.66
C LEU A 219 12.75 2.21 -17.62
N PHE A 220 12.41 2.04 -16.35
CA PHE A 220 13.31 2.25 -15.22
C PHE A 220 13.39 0.97 -14.39
N LEU A 221 14.59 0.58 -14.02
CA LEU A 221 14.85 -0.42 -13.01
C LEU A 221 15.26 0.31 -11.73
N ILE A 222 14.46 0.21 -10.69
CA ILE A 222 14.63 0.97 -9.46
C ILE A 222 14.79 0.00 -8.30
N TYR A 223 15.89 0.16 -7.57
CA TYR A 223 16.14 -0.53 -6.31
C TYR A 223 15.70 0.36 -5.16
N ASP A 224 14.79 -0.14 -4.35
CA ASP A 224 14.38 0.46 -3.09
C ASP A 224 15.20 -0.16 -1.96
N ALA A 225 16.13 0.63 -1.42
CA ALA A 225 17.05 0.20 -0.37
C ALA A 225 16.42 0.20 1.03
N ILE A 226 15.16 0.60 1.19
CA ILE A 226 14.39 0.50 2.43
C ILE A 226 13.76 -0.89 2.50
N VAL A 227 13.01 -1.28 1.47
CA VAL A 227 12.32 -2.58 1.43
C VAL A 227 13.15 -3.69 0.78
N ASP A 228 14.39 -3.40 0.39
CA ASP A 228 15.29 -4.31 -0.32
C ASP A 228 14.62 -4.95 -1.55
N LYS A 229 13.97 -4.11 -2.36
CA LYS A 229 13.14 -4.56 -3.49
C LYS A 229 13.58 -3.90 -4.79
N LEU A 230 13.73 -4.73 -5.82
CA LEU A 230 13.83 -4.29 -7.20
C LEU A 230 12.43 -4.10 -7.79
N SER A 231 12.19 -2.97 -8.47
CA SER A 231 10.93 -2.68 -9.16
C SER A 231 11.19 -2.21 -10.59
N ILE A 232 10.24 -2.49 -11.48
CA ILE A 232 10.27 -2.01 -12.86
C ILE A 232 9.18 -0.96 -13.04
N GLN A 233 9.54 0.22 -13.50
CA GLN A 233 8.58 1.28 -13.83
C GLN A 233 8.59 1.58 -15.32
N LEU A 234 7.40 1.51 -15.92
CA LEU A 234 7.16 1.93 -17.29
C LEU A 234 6.49 3.31 -17.29
N ARG A 235 7.05 4.25 -18.06
CA ARG A 235 6.62 5.66 -18.04
C ARG A 235 6.35 6.23 -19.43
N ARG A 236 5.28 7.02 -19.54
CA ARG A 236 5.00 7.93 -20.67
C ARG A 236 5.34 9.35 -20.26
N GLY A 237 6.54 9.80 -20.61
CA GLY A 237 7.07 11.04 -20.06
C GLY A 237 7.21 10.92 -18.53
N LYS A 238 6.53 11.79 -17.77
CA LYS A 238 6.50 11.73 -16.30
C LYS A 238 5.42 10.80 -15.73
N GLN A 239 4.44 10.37 -16.53
CA GLN A 239 3.34 9.52 -16.06
C GLN A 239 3.81 8.07 -15.90
N ILE A 240 3.60 7.49 -14.71
CA ILE A 240 3.84 6.08 -14.43
C ILE A 240 2.63 5.26 -14.91
N LEU A 241 2.91 4.15 -15.61
CA LEU A 241 1.90 3.18 -16.03
C LEU A 241 1.87 2.02 -15.03
N ASP A 242 1.21 2.21 -13.88
CA ASP A 242 1.29 1.27 -12.74
C ASP A 242 0.86 -0.15 -13.10
N SER A 243 -0.26 -0.32 -13.80
CA SER A 243 -0.78 -1.64 -14.19
C SER A 243 0.21 -2.40 -15.07
N ARG A 244 0.90 -1.71 -15.99
CA ARG A 244 1.89 -2.31 -16.88
C ARG A 244 3.25 -2.50 -16.23
N SER A 245 3.61 -1.63 -15.30
CA SER A 245 4.78 -1.79 -14.45
C SER A 245 4.68 -3.10 -13.64
N LYS A 246 3.56 -3.31 -12.95
CA LYS A 246 3.28 -4.56 -12.22
C LYS A 246 3.26 -5.80 -13.14
N TRP A 247 2.67 -5.68 -14.32
CA TRP A 247 2.64 -6.78 -15.27
C TRP A 247 4.05 -7.16 -15.77
N LEU A 248 4.95 -6.19 -16.00
CA LEU A 248 6.35 -6.48 -16.30
C LEU A 248 7.06 -7.18 -15.13
N GLU A 249 6.78 -6.77 -13.88
CA GLU A 249 7.31 -7.46 -12.69
C GLU A 249 6.85 -8.92 -12.63
N ILE A 250 5.59 -9.20 -12.96
CA ILE A 250 5.06 -10.58 -13.05
C ILE A 250 5.82 -11.36 -14.13
N LEU A 251 5.95 -10.81 -15.35
CA LEU A 251 6.69 -11.48 -16.43
C LEU A 251 8.14 -11.77 -16.06
N LEU A 252 8.79 -10.86 -15.31
CA LEU A 252 10.14 -11.06 -14.81
C LEU A 252 10.18 -12.21 -13.80
N SER A 253 9.24 -12.24 -12.84
CA SER A 253 9.15 -13.29 -11.81
C SER A 253 8.89 -14.67 -12.39
N GLU A 254 8.15 -14.73 -13.50
CA GLU A 254 7.86 -15.97 -14.25
C GLU A 254 9.02 -16.39 -15.17
N GLY A 255 10.10 -15.61 -15.24
CA GLY A 255 11.26 -15.87 -16.11
C GLY A 255 10.97 -15.70 -17.60
N LYS A 256 9.83 -15.09 -17.97
CA LYS A 256 9.46 -14.84 -19.38
C LYS A 256 10.26 -13.72 -20.02
N ILE A 257 10.82 -12.84 -19.20
CA ILE A 257 11.70 -11.74 -19.62
C ILE A 257 12.97 -11.74 -18.77
N SER A 258 14.08 -11.23 -19.32
CA SER A 258 15.37 -11.11 -18.63
C SER A 258 15.79 -9.65 -18.50
N LEU A 259 16.26 -9.26 -17.32
CA LEU A 259 16.83 -7.93 -17.07
C LEU A 259 18.08 -7.66 -17.90
N GLN A 260 18.84 -8.69 -18.27
CA GLN A 260 19.98 -8.53 -19.16
C GLN A 260 19.54 -8.10 -20.56
N SER A 261 18.48 -8.71 -21.09
CA SER A 261 17.93 -8.34 -22.39
C SER A 261 17.26 -6.96 -22.34
N LEU A 262 16.51 -6.68 -21.27
CA LEU A 262 15.68 -5.49 -21.14
C LEU A 262 16.51 -4.24 -20.78
N CYS A 263 17.39 -4.37 -19.81
CA CYS A 263 18.15 -3.28 -19.18
C CYS A 263 19.65 -3.32 -19.45
N LYS A 264 20.17 -4.33 -20.19
CA LYS A 264 21.61 -4.56 -20.41
C LYS A 264 22.40 -4.74 -19.10
N LEU A 265 21.74 -5.18 -18.03
CA LEU A 265 22.34 -5.44 -16.72
C LEU A 265 22.50 -6.94 -16.49
N SER A 266 23.70 -7.39 -16.11
CA SER A 266 23.87 -8.74 -15.55
C SER A 266 23.46 -8.76 -14.09
N ASN A 267 23.13 -9.95 -13.56
CA ASN A 267 22.87 -10.13 -12.14
C ASN A 267 24.08 -9.72 -11.29
N GLU A 268 25.31 -9.94 -11.79
CA GLU A 268 26.54 -9.50 -11.13
C GLU A 268 26.60 -7.98 -11.00
N THR A 269 26.25 -7.23 -12.06
CA THR A 269 26.21 -5.76 -12.00
C THR A 269 25.11 -5.26 -11.05
N ILE A 270 23.95 -5.92 -11.03
CA ILE A 270 22.87 -5.59 -10.08
C ILE A 270 23.38 -5.79 -8.65
N ASN A 271 24.04 -6.91 -8.36
CA ASN A 271 24.59 -7.20 -7.04
C ASN A 271 25.65 -6.17 -6.65
N VAL A 272 26.57 -5.80 -7.56
CA VAL A 272 27.60 -4.77 -7.30
C VAL A 272 26.98 -3.41 -7.02
N GLU A 273 25.95 -2.99 -7.76
CA GLU A 273 25.28 -1.71 -7.52
C GLU A 273 24.45 -1.73 -6.22
N GLN A 274 23.81 -2.85 -5.90
CA GLN A 274 23.16 -3.07 -4.60
C GLN A 274 24.19 -3.01 -3.46
N GLU A 275 25.36 -3.63 -3.65
CA GLU A 275 26.48 -3.61 -2.71
C GLU A 275 27.07 -2.19 -2.57
N ALA A 276 27.12 -1.40 -3.64
CA ALA A 276 27.55 0.00 -3.58
C ALA A 276 26.56 0.88 -2.79
N VAL A 277 25.26 0.73 -3.03
CA VAL A 277 24.20 1.38 -2.24
C VAL A 277 24.26 0.94 -0.77
N PHE A 278 24.57 -0.33 -0.54
CA PHE A 278 24.77 -0.91 0.78
C PHE A 278 25.99 -0.31 1.51
N ASN A 279 27.14 -0.25 0.84
CA ASN A 279 28.36 0.32 1.39
C ASN A 279 28.17 1.81 1.73
N TYR A 280 27.48 2.57 0.88
CA TYR A 280 27.12 3.95 1.19
C TYR A 280 26.30 4.10 2.48
N LYS A 281 25.34 3.19 2.73
CA LYS A 281 24.55 3.20 3.98
C LYS A 281 25.38 2.75 5.19
N ASN A 282 26.30 1.80 5.02
CA ASN A 282 27.26 1.47 6.08
C ASN A 282 28.15 2.68 6.40
N ASP A 283 28.59 3.44 5.40
CA ASP A 283 29.38 4.66 5.59
C ASP A 283 28.59 5.72 6.38
N GLU A 284 27.27 5.85 6.17
CA GLU A 284 26.41 6.74 6.96
C GLU A 284 26.39 6.34 8.45
N ILE A 285 26.32 5.04 8.72
CA ILE A 285 26.33 4.49 10.08
C ILE A 285 27.69 4.66 10.72
N GLU A 286 28.78 4.34 10.00
CA GLU A 286 30.15 4.58 10.47
C GLU A 286 30.36 6.07 10.75
N ALA A 287 29.85 6.96 9.91
CA ALA A 287 29.87 8.40 10.17
C ALA A 287 29.07 8.80 11.42
N ARG A 288 27.92 8.14 11.69
CA ARG A 288 27.15 8.34 12.94
C ARG A 288 27.93 7.86 14.17
N VAL A 289 28.53 6.68 14.12
CA VAL A 289 29.34 6.13 15.21
C VAL A 289 30.60 6.97 15.44
N GLU A 290 31.24 7.47 14.38
CA GLU A 290 32.40 8.35 14.48
C GLU A 290 32.02 9.71 15.11
N LYS A 291 30.84 10.27 14.81
CA LYS A 291 30.33 11.46 15.54
C LYS A 291 30.17 11.17 17.03
N ILE A 292 29.63 10.00 17.40
CA ILE A 292 29.48 9.57 18.80
C ILE A 292 30.85 9.42 19.46
N ARG A 293 31.82 8.81 18.78
CA ARG A 293 33.21 8.68 19.24
C ARG A 293 33.85 10.04 19.50
N GLN A 294 33.72 10.99 18.57
CA GLN A 294 34.24 12.35 18.75
C GLN A 294 33.58 13.07 19.93
N GLN A 295 32.29 12.84 20.18
CA GLN A 295 31.60 13.39 21.34
C GLN A 295 32.05 12.74 22.66
N ALA A 296 32.23 11.42 22.69
CA ALA A 296 32.78 10.70 23.83
C ALA A 296 34.17 11.25 24.21
N PHE A 297 35.02 11.48 23.20
CA PHE A 297 36.36 12.07 23.39
C PHE A 297 36.30 13.53 23.89
N LYS A 298 35.36 14.35 23.39
CA LYS A 298 35.17 15.71 23.90
C LYS A 298 34.69 15.73 25.36
N ASN A 299 33.85 14.76 25.74
CA ASN A 299 33.33 14.63 27.10
C ASN A 299 34.38 14.12 28.09
N SER A 300 35.32 13.28 27.67
CA SER A 300 36.43 12.82 28.53
C SER A 300 37.45 13.93 28.81
N ILE A 301 37.62 14.90 27.89
CA ILE A 301 38.54 16.04 28.04
C ILE A 301 37.93 17.20 28.85
N LYS A 302 36.61 17.43 28.72
CA LYS A 302 35.90 18.47 29.47
C LYS A 302 35.19 17.87 30.69
N GLN A 303 35.86 17.81 31.84
CA GLN A 303 35.17 17.71 33.13
C GLN A 303 34.34 18.99 33.36
N LYS A 304 33.17 19.12 32.76
CA LYS A 304 32.23 20.21 33.06
C LYS A 304 30.79 19.80 32.83
N LYS A 305 30.07 19.78 33.95
CA LYS A 305 28.62 19.92 34.09
C LYS A 305 28.08 20.89 33.04
N THR A 306 27.50 20.35 31.98
CA THR A 306 26.54 21.06 31.16
C THR A 306 25.33 20.14 31.12
N LEU A 307 24.15 20.66 31.48
CA LEU A 307 22.86 19.96 31.41
C LEU A 307 22.54 19.68 29.92
N VAL A 308 23.21 18.68 29.34
CA VAL A 308 22.75 18.05 28.11
C VAL A 308 21.94 16.84 28.56
N SER A 309 20.74 16.68 28.03
CA SER A 309 19.75 15.67 28.42
C SER A 309 20.15 14.23 28.01
N GLY A 310 21.39 13.81 28.29
CA GLY A 310 21.93 12.49 27.94
C GLY A 310 23.46 12.47 27.96
N THR A 311 24.04 11.27 27.94
CA THR A 311 25.49 11.01 28.03
C THR A 311 25.95 10.08 26.91
N VAL A 312 27.25 10.13 26.61
CA VAL A 312 27.96 9.13 25.80
C VAL A 312 29.11 8.61 26.66
N ILE A 313 29.08 7.32 26.97
CA ILE A 313 30.07 6.63 27.80
C ILE A 313 30.74 5.57 26.95
N GLN A 314 32.07 5.62 26.84
CA GLN A 314 32.85 4.55 26.23
C GLN A 314 33.05 3.43 27.26
N LEU A 315 32.65 2.22 26.88
CA LEU A 315 32.80 1.01 27.69
C LEU A 315 34.06 0.26 27.26
N GLY A 316 34.80 -0.29 28.23
CA GLY A 316 35.93 -1.18 27.96
C GLY A 316 35.54 -2.66 28.01
N ASP A 317 36.31 -3.53 27.36
CA ASP A 317 36.06 -4.98 27.18
C ASP A 317 35.47 -5.70 28.41
N ARG A 318 36.03 -5.46 29.62
CA ARG A 318 35.60 -6.13 30.85
C ARG A 318 34.18 -5.77 31.31
N GLN A 319 33.67 -4.62 30.88
CA GLN A 319 32.36 -4.11 31.27
C GLN A 319 31.28 -4.40 30.23
N LEU A 320 31.64 -4.86 29.03
CA LEU A 320 30.72 -4.96 27.88
C LEU A 320 29.56 -5.91 28.15
N ASN A 321 29.85 -7.17 28.47
CA ASN A 321 28.82 -8.19 28.69
C ASN A 321 27.93 -7.84 29.89
N GLN A 322 28.54 -7.40 30.99
CA GLN A 322 27.80 -6.96 32.18
C GLN A 322 26.86 -5.79 31.85
N THR A 323 27.35 -4.75 31.18
CA THR A 323 26.55 -3.57 30.84
C THR A 323 25.43 -3.92 29.86
N PHE A 324 25.69 -4.83 28.91
CA PHE A 324 24.68 -5.35 28.00
C PHE A 324 23.56 -6.06 28.75
N LEU A 325 23.90 -7.05 29.59
CA LEU A 325 22.93 -7.83 30.38
C LEU A 325 22.15 -6.92 31.35
N GLU A 326 22.81 -5.98 32.01
CA GLU A 326 22.16 -5.01 32.89
C GLU A 326 21.20 -4.09 32.12
N SER A 327 21.62 -3.59 30.95
CA SER A 327 20.80 -2.72 30.11
C SER A 327 19.54 -3.43 29.61
N ILE A 328 19.67 -4.66 29.10
CA ILE A 328 18.48 -5.41 28.64
C ILE A 328 17.61 -5.85 29.81
N ASN A 329 18.18 -6.22 30.97
CA ASN A 329 17.38 -6.62 32.14
C ASN A 329 16.58 -5.46 32.74
N ALA A 330 17.09 -4.22 32.58
CA ALA A 330 16.40 -3.00 32.98
C ALA A 330 15.28 -2.58 32.01
N ALA A 331 15.18 -3.23 30.84
CA ALA A 331 14.16 -2.90 29.85
C ALA A 331 12.74 -3.03 30.42
N LYS A 332 11.91 -2.06 30.07
CA LYS A 332 10.53 -1.94 30.51
C LYS A 332 9.56 -2.33 29.41
N SER A 333 9.89 -2.09 28.15
CA SER A 333 8.94 -2.19 27.04
C SER A 333 9.47 -2.80 25.76
N GLN A 334 10.68 -2.43 25.31
CA GLN A 334 11.19 -2.83 24.01
C GLN A 334 12.70 -2.99 24.02
N ILE A 335 13.17 -4.04 23.36
CA ILE A 335 14.58 -4.25 23.00
C ILE A 335 14.66 -4.49 21.50
N ILE A 336 15.54 -3.77 20.81
CA ILE A 336 15.93 -4.05 19.42
C ILE A 336 17.42 -4.39 19.43
N ILE A 337 17.78 -5.56 18.92
CA ILE A 337 19.16 -6.00 18.73
C ILE A 337 19.38 -6.18 17.23
N TYR A 338 20.43 -5.56 16.71
CA TYR A 338 20.93 -5.84 15.36
C TYR A 338 22.37 -6.33 15.48
N SER A 339 22.63 -7.52 14.97
CA SER A 339 23.97 -8.12 14.97
C SER A 339 24.23 -8.79 13.63
N PRO A 340 25.41 -8.61 13.01
CA PRO A 340 25.69 -9.21 11.71
C PRO A 340 25.63 -10.75 11.75
N TRP A 341 25.98 -11.34 12.89
CA TRP A 341 25.99 -12.78 13.14
C TRP A 341 25.24 -13.09 14.44
N VAL A 342 24.63 -14.27 14.51
CA VAL A 342 24.04 -14.85 15.74
C VAL A 342 24.57 -16.28 15.88
N ASN A 343 25.27 -16.55 16.96
CA ASN A 343 25.99 -17.81 17.21
C ASN A 343 25.33 -18.62 18.35
N GLN A 344 25.32 -19.95 18.22
CA GLN A 344 24.83 -20.91 19.23
C GLN A 344 25.50 -20.75 20.59
N VAL A 345 26.76 -20.30 20.63
CA VAL A 345 27.56 -20.21 21.86
C VAL A 345 27.04 -19.15 22.85
N LEU A 346 26.31 -18.13 22.39
CA LEU A 346 25.87 -17.00 23.23
C LEU A 346 24.36 -16.98 23.54
N VAL A 347 23.54 -17.72 22.78
CA VAL A 347 22.16 -18.02 23.20
C VAL A 347 22.21 -19.16 24.21
N ASN A 348 22.87 -18.87 25.35
CA ASN A 348 23.00 -19.78 26.46
C ASN A 348 21.72 -19.76 27.32
N ASP A 349 21.63 -20.71 28.26
CA ASP A 349 20.46 -20.83 29.13
C ASP A 349 20.23 -19.56 29.99
N GLU A 350 21.30 -18.81 30.31
CA GLU A 350 21.20 -17.55 31.06
C GLU A 350 20.48 -16.47 30.25
N LEU A 351 20.88 -16.24 29.00
CA LEU A 351 20.24 -15.27 28.12
C LEU A 351 18.80 -15.71 27.80
N LEU A 352 18.56 -16.98 27.51
CA LEU A 352 17.21 -17.50 27.26
C LEU A 352 16.29 -17.28 28.48
N THR A 353 16.78 -17.58 29.68
CA THR A 353 16.05 -17.34 30.93
C THR A 353 15.75 -15.84 31.12
N LEU A 354 16.69 -14.96 30.79
CA LEU A 354 16.50 -13.52 30.87
C LEU A 354 15.45 -13.02 29.86
N LEU A 355 15.50 -13.49 28.62
CA LEU A 355 14.52 -13.15 27.57
C LEU A 355 13.11 -13.62 27.94
N GLU A 356 12.97 -14.81 28.56
CA GLU A 356 11.70 -15.29 29.11
C GLU A 356 11.18 -14.40 30.24
N GLN A 357 12.05 -13.98 31.17
CA GLN A 357 11.67 -13.09 32.27
C GLN A 357 11.25 -11.70 31.76
N LEU A 358 11.93 -11.18 30.74
CA LEU A 358 11.58 -9.94 30.06
C LEU A 358 10.21 -10.03 29.37
N THR A 359 9.98 -11.14 28.65
CA THR A 359 8.70 -11.43 27.99
C THR A 359 7.55 -11.47 28.99
N LYS A 360 7.73 -12.13 30.15
CA LYS A 360 6.73 -12.18 31.23
C LYS A 360 6.43 -10.79 31.83
N ARG A 361 7.37 -9.84 31.77
CA ARG A 361 7.18 -8.44 32.18
C ARG A 361 6.48 -7.57 31.13
N GLY A 362 6.20 -8.09 29.93
CA GLY A 362 5.60 -7.30 28.86
C GLY A 362 6.59 -6.67 27.89
N VAL A 363 7.86 -7.07 27.93
CA VAL A 363 8.91 -6.53 27.05
C VAL A 363 8.90 -7.26 25.71
N TRP A 364 8.84 -6.49 24.62
CA TRP A 364 9.00 -7.00 23.26
C TRP A 364 10.48 -7.02 22.85
N ILE A 365 10.91 -8.08 22.17
CA ILE A 365 12.30 -8.21 21.74
C ILE A 365 12.34 -8.51 20.23
N LEU A 366 13.03 -7.65 19.49
CA LEU A 366 13.29 -7.80 18.06
C LEU A 366 14.77 -8.02 17.81
N ILE A 367 15.13 -9.07 17.09
CA ILE A 367 16.50 -9.44 16.75
C ILE A 367 16.65 -9.49 15.23
N GLY A 368 17.53 -8.68 14.68
CA GLY A 368 17.84 -8.60 13.26
C GLY A 368 19.27 -9.04 12.98
N TYR A 369 19.48 -9.76 11.88
CA TYR A 369 20.82 -10.15 11.42
C TYR A 369 21.03 -9.96 9.93
N GLY A 370 22.29 -9.85 9.49
CA GLY A 370 22.58 -9.20 8.21
C GLY A 370 23.89 -9.50 7.48
N ILE A 371 24.64 -10.57 7.75
CA ILE A 371 25.73 -11.00 6.85
C ILE A 371 25.55 -12.48 6.54
N GLN A 372 25.39 -12.78 5.26
CA GLN A 372 25.06 -14.11 4.75
C GLN A 372 26.25 -14.80 4.06
N GLU A 373 27.48 -14.34 4.32
CA GLU A 373 28.60 -14.81 3.50
C GLU A 373 29.00 -16.26 3.79
N GLU A 374 28.96 -16.79 5.02
CA GLU A 374 29.42 -18.18 5.21
C GLU A 374 28.74 -19.04 6.30
N GLN A 375 27.86 -18.53 7.18
CA GLN A 375 27.14 -19.37 8.14
C GLN A 375 25.71 -18.89 8.42
N PRO A 376 24.66 -19.61 7.99
CA PRO A 376 23.30 -19.33 8.41
C PRO A 376 23.17 -19.53 9.93
N ILE A 377 22.31 -18.75 10.59
CA ILE A 377 21.91 -19.03 11.98
C ILE A 377 21.46 -20.48 12.06
N SER A 378 21.98 -21.21 13.05
CA SER A 378 21.53 -22.57 13.29
C SER A 378 20.01 -22.58 13.54
N PRO A 379 19.22 -23.33 12.76
CA PRO A 379 17.77 -23.43 12.93
C PRO A 379 17.35 -23.76 14.37
N GLU A 380 18.21 -24.49 15.10
CA GLU A 380 18.00 -24.82 16.51
C GLU A 380 17.91 -23.59 17.42
N ILE A 381 18.68 -22.52 17.15
CA ILE A 381 18.61 -21.27 17.93
C ILE A 381 17.29 -20.57 17.66
N VAL A 382 16.91 -20.47 16.39
CA VAL A 382 15.67 -19.80 15.98
C VAL A 382 14.49 -20.52 16.64
N GLU A 383 14.48 -21.85 16.62
CA GLU A 383 13.46 -22.65 17.30
C GLU A 383 13.48 -22.44 18.82
N LYS A 384 14.65 -22.48 19.48
CA LYS A 384 14.77 -22.22 20.93
C LYS A 384 14.30 -20.82 21.34
N VAL A 385 14.54 -19.81 20.52
CA VAL A 385 14.08 -18.44 20.79
C VAL A 385 12.57 -18.33 20.52
N ARG A 386 12.05 -19.03 19.51
CA ARG A 386 10.63 -19.06 19.17
C ARG A 386 9.75 -19.72 20.23
N THR A 387 10.29 -20.59 21.08
CA THR A 387 9.52 -21.13 22.23
C THR A 387 9.20 -20.05 23.28
N ILE A 388 9.93 -18.93 23.28
CA ILE A 388 9.70 -17.82 24.21
C ILE A 388 8.49 -17.02 23.74
N THR A 389 7.35 -17.33 24.37
CA THR A 389 6.05 -16.75 24.05
C THR A 389 5.49 -15.91 25.18
N THR A 390 4.61 -14.99 24.83
CA THR A 390 3.75 -14.29 25.79
C THR A 390 2.78 -15.29 26.46
N PRO A 391 2.18 -14.93 27.61
CA PRO A 391 1.11 -15.73 28.22
C PRO A 391 -0.05 -16.09 27.27
N GLU A 392 -0.32 -15.25 26.27
CA GLU A 392 -1.33 -15.48 25.21
C GLU A 392 -0.82 -16.37 24.06
N GLY A 393 0.43 -16.83 24.12
CA GLY A 393 1.04 -17.69 23.11
C GLY A 393 1.65 -16.95 21.91
N LEU A 394 1.75 -15.62 21.94
CA LEU A 394 2.39 -14.85 20.86
C LEU A 394 3.92 -14.91 20.92
N PRO A 395 4.63 -14.89 19.78
CA PRO A 395 6.09 -14.83 19.75
C PRO A 395 6.59 -13.46 20.26
N SER A 396 7.12 -13.43 21.49
CA SER A 396 7.58 -12.18 22.12
C SER A 396 9.02 -11.82 21.76
N VAL A 397 9.79 -12.83 21.34
CA VAL A 397 11.14 -12.67 20.79
C VAL A 397 11.09 -13.08 19.33
N GLN A 398 11.38 -12.14 18.43
CA GLN A 398 11.28 -12.36 17.00
C GLN A 398 12.66 -12.16 16.35
N VAL A 399 13.07 -13.14 15.54
CA VAL A 399 14.40 -13.19 14.94
C VAL A 399 14.25 -13.20 13.42
N PHE A 400 14.78 -12.19 12.75
CA PHE A 400 14.65 -12.02 11.30
C PHE A 400 15.98 -11.79 10.61
N GLY A 401 16.16 -12.43 9.46
CA GLY A 401 17.22 -12.10 8.52
C GLY A 401 16.83 -10.83 7.78
N LEU A 402 17.33 -9.69 8.26
CA LEU A 402 17.04 -8.36 7.71
C LEU A 402 18.12 -7.88 6.72
N GLY A 403 19.06 -8.77 6.40
CA GLY A 403 20.03 -8.62 5.33
C GLY A 403 21.14 -7.59 5.61
N ASN A 404 22.16 -7.68 4.76
CA ASN A 404 23.25 -6.74 4.49
C ASN A 404 23.35 -5.59 5.50
N SER A 405 24.08 -5.83 6.60
CA SER A 405 24.54 -4.82 7.54
C SER A 405 25.57 -5.35 8.53
N HIS A 406 26.71 -4.66 8.63
CA HIS A 406 27.75 -4.89 9.65
C HIS A 406 27.42 -4.27 11.01
N VAL A 407 26.23 -3.67 11.14
CA VAL A 407 25.79 -2.92 12.33
C VAL A 407 25.68 -3.82 13.54
N LYS A 408 26.26 -3.36 14.65
CA LYS A 408 26.23 -4.03 15.96
C LYS A 408 25.60 -3.08 16.96
N GLU A 409 24.28 -3.05 16.98
CA GLU A 409 23.53 -2.04 17.71
C GLU A 409 22.45 -2.65 18.58
N VAL A 410 22.27 -2.09 19.76
CA VAL A 410 21.21 -2.46 20.70
C VAL A 410 20.49 -1.21 21.12
N ILE A 411 19.16 -1.22 21.07
CA ILE A 411 18.32 -0.14 21.57
C ILE A 411 17.40 -0.71 22.63
N VAL A 412 17.36 -0.06 23.79
CA VAL A 412 16.47 -0.41 24.90
C VAL A 412 15.55 0.77 25.18
N ASP A 413 14.24 0.53 25.11
CA ASP A 413 13.15 1.46 25.41
C ASP A 413 13.19 2.81 24.68
N ARG A 414 13.96 2.92 23.59
CA ARG A 414 14.30 4.19 22.92
C ARG A 414 14.99 5.20 23.85
N GLU A 415 15.60 4.73 24.94
CA GLU A 415 16.30 5.54 25.94
C GLU A 415 17.80 5.26 25.95
N ILE A 416 18.18 3.99 25.73
CA ILE A 416 19.59 3.55 25.73
C ILE A 416 19.93 2.99 24.36
N TYR A 417 21.05 3.42 23.82
CA TYR A 417 21.62 2.93 22.57
C TYR A 417 23.05 2.46 22.81
N LEU A 418 23.31 1.17 22.56
CA LEU A 418 24.64 0.58 22.59
C LEU A 418 25.10 0.38 21.14
N CYS A 419 26.25 0.94 20.78
CA CYS A 419 26.81 0.80 19.44
C CYS A 419 28.33 0.65 19.49
N GLY A 420 28.88 -0.12 18.56
CA GLY A 420 30.33 -0.29 18.50
C GLY A 420 30.78 -1.43 17.62
N THR A 421 31.99 -1.92 17.90
CA THR A 421 32.59 -3.05 17.18
C THR A 421 32.27 -4.41 17.80
N TYR A 422 31.72 -4.43 19.02
CA TYR A 422 31.40 -5.63 19.78
C TYR A 422 30.28 -6.45 19.13
N GLN A 423 30.53 -7.73 18.88
CA GLN A 423 29.52 -8.61 18.31
C GLN A 423 28.61 -9.21 19.39
N TRP A 424 27.51 -8.52 19.68
CA TRP A 424 26.56 -8.85 20.76
C TRP A 424 26.10 -10.31 20.83
N LEU A 425 25.98 -10.96 19.67
CA LEU A 425 25.45 -12.32 19.55
C LEU A 425 26.45 -13.32 18.93
N SER A 426 27.74 -12.97 18.77
CA SER A 426 28.74 -13.91 18.22
C SER A 426 30.12 -13.92 18.87
N SER A 427 30.50 -12.94 19.70
CA SER A 427 31.76 -13.01 20.44
C SER A 427 31.60 -13.88 21.69
N GLY A 428 31.86 -15.19 21.56
CA GLY A 428 31.81 -16.18 22.64
C GLY A 428 32.82 -15.90 23.76
N GLY A 429 32.57 -14.85 24.55
CA GLY A 429 33.26 -14.49 25.79
C GLY A 429 34.75 -14.80 25.77
N TYR A 430 35.47 -14.46 24.70
CA TYR A 430 36.90 -14.75 24.65
C TYR A 430 37.53 -14.13 25.89
N GLN A 431 38.18 -14.97 26.70
CA GLN A 431 38.85 -14.61 27.95
C GLN A 431 40.06 -13.67 27.72
N LEU A 432 40.22 -13.13 26.50
CA LEU A 432 41.25 -12.21 26.07
C LEU A 432 40.59 -10.92 25.57
N PRO A 433 41.00 -9.73 26.06
CA PRO A 433 40.48 -8.46 25.56
C PRO A 433 40.83 -8.29 24.07
N LEU A 434 39.80 -8.22 23.23
CA LEU A 434 39.92 -8.03 21.78
C LEU A 434 40.09 -6.55 21.40
N GLY A 435 40.07 -5.63 22.36
CA GLY A 435 40.12 -4.20 22.11
C GLY A 435 38.84 -3.67 21.47
N GLU A 436 37.69 -4.28 21.81
CA GLU A 436 36.39 -3.87 21.27
C GLU A 436 35.94 -2.56 21.92
N LEU A 437 35.33 -1.69 21.12
CA LEU A 437 34.88 -0.38 21.58
C LEU A 437 33.38 -0.31 21.45
N VAL A 438 32.70 -0.07 22.57
CA VAL A 438 31.27 0.17 22.64
C VAL A 438 31.02 1.51 23.28
N TYR A 439 30.02 2.22 22.76
CA TYR A 439 29.49 3.43 23.34
C TYR A 439 28.08 3.16 23.85
N GLN A 440 27.84 3.49 25.12
CA GLN A 440 26.51 3.63 25.67
C GLN A 440 26.07 5.08 25.53
N VAL A 441 25.01 5.29 24.77
CA VAL A 441 24.45 6.59 24.40
C VAL A 441 23.06 6.71 25.00
N THR A 442 22.81 7.83 25.69
CA THR A 442 21.48 8.19 26.23
C THR A 442 21.01 9.56 25.73
N ILE A 443 21.66 10.11 24.69
CA ILE A 443 21.26 11.38 24.06
C ILE A 443 20.01 11.15 23.20
N PRO A 444 18.84 11.75 23.52
CA PRO A 444 17.56 11.40 22.90
C PRO A 444 17.56 11.47 21.38
N GLN A 445 18.18 12.51 20.80
CA GLN A 445 18.26 12.65 19.35
C GLN A 445 19.02 11.49 18.69
N GLN A 446 20.16 11.08 19.24
CA GLN A 446 20.97 9.99 18.69
C GLN A 446 20.30 8.64 18.87
N VAL A 447 19.67 8.41 20.02
CA VAL A 447 18.88 7.19 20.24
C VAL A 447 17.70 7.14 19.27
N GLN A 448 17.01 8.26 19.03
CA GLN A 448 15.90 8.33 18.08
C GLN A 448 16.34 8.13 16.62
N GLU A 449 17.49 8.67 16.21
CA GLU A 449 18.08 8.44 14.89
C GLU A 449 18.41 6.96 14.68
N ALA A 450 19.06 6.31 15.65
CA ALA A 450 19.33 4.87 15.62
C ALA A 450 18.04 4.05 15.62
N TYR A 451 17.06 4.43 16.45
CA TYR A 451 15.77 3.76 16.52
C TYR A 451 15.04 3.81 15.19
N LYS A 452 14.95 5.00 14.56
CA LYS A 452 14.29 5.16 13.26
C LYS A 452 14.95 4.28 12.20
N PHE A 453 16.28 4.24 12.17
CA PHE A 453 17.03 3.40 11.24
C PHE A 453 16.68 1.91 11.40
N LEU A 454 16.78 1.37 12.62
CA LEU A 454 16.53 -0.07 12.86
C LEU A 454 15.04 -0.41 12.73
N SER A 455 14.15 0.37 13.33
CA SER A 455 12.69 0.12 13.28
C SER A 455 12.14 0.12 11.86
N THR A 456 12.67 0.96 10.97
CA THR A 456 12.28 0.97 9.55
C THR A 456 12.52 -0.39 8.90
N ARG A 457 13.66 -1.04 9.15
CA ARG A 457 13.97 -2.37 8.58
C ARG A 457 12.98 -3.43 9.04
N PHE A 458 12.69 -3.48 10.34
CA PHE A 458 11.68 -4.40 10.88
C PHE A 458 10.28 -4.10 10.34
N GLN A 459 9.90 -2.82 10.25
CA GLN A 459 8.61 -2.42 9.70
C GLN A 459 8.44 -2.87 8.25
N ASN A 460 9.47 -2.72 7.42
CA ASN A 460 9.42 -3.15 6.01
C ASN A 460 9.26 -4.65 5.90
N HIS A 461 10.02 -5.40 6.70
CA HIS A 461 9.90 -6.85 6.75
C HIS A 461 8.50 -7.29 7.20
N ALA A 462 7.95 -6.66 8.25
CA ALA A 462 6.57 -6.88 8.68
C ALA A 462 5.56 -6.56 7.56
N GLN A 463 5.75 -5.47 6.81
CA GLN A 463 4.87 -5.14 5.70
C GLN A 463 4.91 -6.19 4.58
N GLN A 464 6.09 -6.75 4.29
CA GLN A 464 6.22 -7.84 3.32
C GLN A 464 5.49 -9.10 3.77
N LEU A 465 5.68 -9.52 5.02
CA LEU A 465 4.97 -10.66 5.60
C LEU A 465 3.46 -10.44 5.64
N TRP A 466 3.02 -9.23 5.99
CA TRP A 466 1.61 -8.85 5.96
C TRP A 466 1.00 -8.97 4.56
N ASN A 467 1.68 -8.45 3.54
CA ASN A 467 1.20 -8.55 2.16
C ASN A 467 1.03 -10.01 1.72
N GLN A 468 1.96 -10.89 2.10
CA GLN A 468 1.86 -12.32 1.84
C GLN A 468 0.70 -12.97 2.61
N ALA A 469 0.49 -12.57 3.87
CA ALA A 469 -0.63 -13.05 4.68
C ALA A 469 -1.97 -12.65 4.07
N VAL A 470 -2.11 -11.39 3.61
CA VAL A 470 -3.30 -10.87 2.94
C VAL A 470 -3.55 -11.58 1.61
N GLU A 471 -2.52 -11.77 0.79
CA GLU A 471 -2.62 -12.47 -0.49
C GLU A 471 -3.13 -13.91 -0.33
N LYS A 472 -2.66 -14.61 0.71
CA LYS A 472 -3.03 -15.99 1.01
C LYS A 472 -4.26 -16.11 1.94
N ARG A 473 -4.74 -15.00 2.49
CA ARG A 473 -5.74 -14.95 3.58
C ARG A 473 -5.41 -15.91 4.73
N ASP A 474 -4.12 -15.98 5.11
CA ASP A 474 -3.63 -16.90 6.15
C ASP A 474 -3.37 -16.17 7.47
N ALA A 475 -4.18 -16.49 8.49
CA ALA A 475 -4.07 -15.87 9.81
C ALA A 475 -2.79 -16.24 10.56
N GLN A 476 -2.17 -17.39 10.27
CA GLN A 476 -0.90 -17.78 10.89
C GLN A 476 0.25 -16.91 10.36
N LEU A 477 0.24 -16.62 9.05
CA LEU A 477 1.22 -15.70 8.44
C LEU A 477 1.06 -14.26 8.94
N ALA A 478 -0.12 -13.88 9.45
CA ALA A 478 -0.38 -12.55 10.00
C ALA A 478 0.15 -12.36 11.43
N VAL A 479 0.52 -13.43 12.16
CA VAL A 479 0.98 -13.35 13.56
C VAL A 479 2.26 -12.55 13.70
N GLU A 480 3.31 -12.92 12.96
CA GLU A 480 4.60 -12.25 13.01
C GLU A 480 4.51 -10.74 12.70
N PRO A 481 3.92 -10.28 11.58
CA PRO A 481 3.87 -8.86 11.27
C PRO A 481 3.07 -8.04 12.30
N LEU A 482 1.97 -8.58 12.85
CA LEU A 482 1.22 -7.92 13.93
C LEU A 482 2.06 -7.80 15.21
N CYS A 483 2.82 -8.84 15.55
CA CYS A 483 3.73 -8.81 16.70
C CYS A 483 4.92 -7.84 16.48
N VAL A 484 5.45 -7.72 15.26
CA VAL A 484 6.48 -6.71 14.94
C VAL A 484 5.92 -5.30 15.13
N TRP A 485 4.75 -5.00 14.57
CA TRP A 485 4.14 -3.67 14.74
C TRP A 485 3.84 -3.37 16.20
N GLY A 486 3.37 -4.37 16.97
CA GLY A 486 3.23 -4.25 18.42
C GLY A 486 4.55 -3.93 19.12
N ALA A 487 5.61 -4.69 18.81
CA ALA A 487 6.93 -4.45 19.36
C ALA A 487 7.45 -3.05 19.04
N LEU A 488 7.21 -2.54 17.82
CA LEU A 488 7.59 -1.20 17.38
C LEU A 488 6.68 -0.07 17.90
N GLY A 489 5.62 -0.39 18.64
CA GLY A 489 4.64 0.60 19.10
C GLY A 489 3.83 1.22 17.96
N MET A 490 3.52 0.43 16.93
CA MET A 490 2.80 0.80 15.71
C MET A 490 1.42 0.11 15.64
N GLU A 491 0.74 -0.03 16.78
CA GLU A 491 -0.52 -0.76 16.87
C GLU A 491 -1.65 -0.12 16.05
N GLU A 492 -1.58 1.20 15.81
CA GLU A 492 -2.49 1.93 14.93
C GLU A 492 -2.36 1.45 13.47
N ILE A 493 -1.14 1.16 13.00
CA ILE A 493 -0.94 0.60 11.66
C ILE A 493 -1.55 -0.79 11.59
N ALA A 494 -1.30 -1.62 12.61
CA ALA A 494 -1.83 -2.98 12.68
C ALA A 494 -3.36 -3.02 12.58
N ILE A 495 -4.06 -2.19 13.38
CA ILE A 495 -5.53 -2.17 13.37
C ILE A 495 -6.09 -1.53 12.09
N THR A 496 -5.42 -0.52 11.54
CA THR A 496 -5.83 0.12 10.27
C THR A 496 -5.72 -0.86 9.11
N GLU A 497 -4.66 -1.68 9.07
CA GLU A 497 -4.52 -2.71 8.03
C GLU A 497 -5.54 -3.84 8.20
N ILE A 498 -5.92 -4.21 9.44
CA ILE A 498 -7.03 -5.13 9.68
C ILE A 498 -8.36 -4.58 9.13
N GLU A 499 -8.68 -3.31 9.41
CA GLU A 499 -9.88 -2.64 8.91
C GLU A 499 -9.89 -2.56 7.39
N LYS A 500 -8.81 -2.04 6.79
CA LYS A 500 -8.67 -1.83 5.34
C LYS A 500 -8.83 -3.12 4.53
N ASN A 501 -8.41 -4.26 5.09
CA ASN A 501 -8.52 -5.57 4.44
C ASN A 501 -9.77 -6.36 4.90
N ASN A 502 -10.64 -5.74 5.70
CA ASN A 502 -11.83 -6.34 6.31
C ASN A 502 -11.53 -7.74 6.90
N TRP A 503 -10.51 -7.82 7.75
CA TRP A 503 -9.99 -9.07 8.31
C TRP A 503 -10.22 -9.16 9.82
N LEU A 504 -11.49 -9.01 10.21
CA LEU A 504 -11.92 -8.91 11.61
C LEU A 504 -11.53 -10.14 12.45
N GLU A 505 -11.30 -11.30 11.81
CA GLU A 505 -10.81 -12.53 12.46
C GLU A 505 -9.47 -12.33 13.19
N LEU A 506 -8.69 -11.30 12.82
CA LEU A 506 -7.41 -10.97 13.47
C LEU A 506 -7.55 -10.02 14.67
N LEU A 507 -8.76 -9.55 15.00
CA LEU A 507 -8.98 -8.67 16.16
C LEU A 507 -8.57 -9.31 17.49
N PRO A 508 -8.90 -10.59 17.80
CA PRO A 508 -8.43 -11.22 19.04
C PRO A 508 -6.90 -11.29 19.12
N LEU A 509 -6.24 -11.54 17.99
CA LEU A 509 -4.78 -11.55 17.90
C LEU A 509 -4.19 -10.16 18.17
N TRP A 510 -4.78 -9.11 17.59
CA TRP A 510 -4.40 -7.73 17.88
C TRP A 510 -4.61 -7.35 19.36
N LEU A 511 -5.68 -7.83 20.00
CA LEU A 511 -5.92 -7.61 21.43
C LEU A 511 -4.84 -8.25 22.29
N ASN A 512 -4.37 -9.45 21.93
CA ASN A 512 -3.25 -10.11 22.62
C ASN A 512 -1.95 -9.30 22.49
N VAL A 513 -1.70 -8.69 21.32
CA VAL A 513 -0.56 -7.77 21.13
C VAL A 513 -0.70 -6.53 22.03
N ALA A 514 -1.89 -5.94 22.10
CA ALA A 514 -2.18 -4.79 22.95
C ALA A 514 -2.03 -5.12 24.45
N LEU A 515 -2.47 -6.30 24.89
CA LEU A 515 -2.32 -6.79 26.25
C LEU A 515 -0.86 -6.86 26.68
N GLN A 516 0.01 -7.37 25.81
CA GLN A 516 1.43 -7.45 26.10
C GLN A 516 2.06 -6.07 26.36
N LYS A 517 1.66 -5.04 25.59
CA LYS A 517 2.05 -3.65 25.86
C LYS A 517 1.46 -3.09 27.15
N LEU A 518 0.24 -3.50 27.50
CA LEU A 518 -0.34 -3.12 28.79
C LEU A 518 0.38 -3.78 29.97
N ARG A 519 1.17 -4.86 29.80
CA ARG A 519 1.98 -5.40 30.91
C ARG A 519 3.21 -4.56 31.22
N SER A 520 3.83 -3.92 30.22
CA SER A 520 5.09 -3.18 30.37
C SER A 520 4.99 -1.83 31.10
N ASN A 521 3.88 -1.55 31.81
CA ASN A 521 3.63 -0.29 32.52
C ASN A 521 3.74 1.00 31.67
N ASN A 522 3.86 0.90 30.35
CA ASN A 522 3.72 2.04 29.46
C ASN A 522 2.28 2.54 29.53
N LEU A 523 2.11 3.76 30.04
CA LEU A 523 0.83 4.46 30.10
C LEU A 523 0.31 4.69 28.67
N LEU A 524 -0.99 4.50 28.49
CA LEU A 524 -1.72 4.80 27.26
C LEU A 524 -1.49 6.27 26.90
N LYS A 525 -0.65 6.53 25.89
CA LYS A 525 -0.58 7.86 25.27
C LYS A 525 -1.65 8.05 24.20
N ASP A 526 -2.12 6.96 23.58
CA ASP A 526 -3.07 7.00 22.46
C ASP A 526 -4.36 6.22 22.77
N SER A 527 -5.40 6.95 23.23
CA SER A 527 -6.77 6.41 23.29
C SER A 527 -7.34 6.10 21.91
N ARG A 528 -6.79 6.73 20.86
CA ARG A 528 -7.27 6.64 19.48
C ARG A 528 -7.22 5.22 18.93
N THR A 529 -6.14 4.48 19.17
CA THR A 529 -6.00 3.10 18.67
C THR A 529 -7.07 2.18 19.21
N PHE A 530 -7.37 2.29 20.51
CA PHE A 530 -8.45 1.51 21.13
C PHE A 530 -9.82 1.95 20.64
N GLN A 531 -10.05 3.26 20.45
CA GLN A 531 -11.30 3.76 19.86
C GLN A 531 -11.55 3.18 18.46
N LEU A 532 -10.51 3.13 17.61
CA LEU A 532 -10.59 2.53 16.28
C LEU A 532 -10.89 1.01 16.37
N ALA A 533 -10.19 0.28 17.24
CA ALA A 533 -10.47 -1.13 17.44
C ALA A 533 -11.89 -1.38 17.97
N LEU A 534 -12.40 -0.51 18.85
CA LEU A 534 -13.76 -0.58 19.39
C LEU A 534 -14.82 -0.27 18.33
N SER A 535 -14.58 0.68 17.42
CA SER A 535 -15.54 0.98 16.34
C SER A 535 -15.73 -0.20 15.37
N LEU A 536 -14.70 -1.05 15.21
CA LEU A 536 -14.81 -2.27 14.40
C LEU A 536 -15.79 -3.31 14.99
N LEU A 537 -16.12 -3.21 16.28
CA LEU A 537 -17.15 -4.09 16.88
C LEU A 537 -18.51 -3.93 16.21
N SER A 538 -18.82 -2.77 15.62
CA SER A 538 -20.05 -2.55 14.87
C SER A 538 -20.21 -3.50 13.67
N GLN A 539 -19.09 -4.00 13.12
CA GLN A 539 -19.06 -4.86 11.94
C GLN A 539 -19.13 -6.36 12.28
N VAL A 540 -18.96 -6.74 13.55
CA VAL A 540 -19.03 -8.13 14.02
C VAL A 540 -20.49 -8.50 14.29
N THR A 541 -20.99 -9.59 13.70
CA THR A 541 -22.39 -10.02 13.84
C THR A 541 -22.65 -10.73 15.18
N GLY A 542 -21.66 -11.45 15.71
CA GLY A 542 -21.75 -12.22 16.95
C GLY A 542 -21.85 -13.74 16.74
N GLU A 543 -21.94 -14.20 15.49
CA GLU A 543 -22.00 -15.61 15.09
C GLU A 543 -20.65 -16.15 14.59
N GLU A 544 -19.63 -15.29 14.44
CA GLU A 544 -18.34 -15.68 13.92
C GLU A 544 -17.55 -16.57 14.89
N VAL A 545 -16.73 -17.48 14.34
CA VAL A 545 -15.97 -18.48 15.11
C VAL A 545 -15.00 -17.85 16.12
N PHE A 546 -14.52 -16.63 15.86
CA PHE A 546 -13.55 -15.94 16.71
C PHE A 546 -14.19 -15.06 17.80
N VAL A 547 -15.52 -14.99 17.88
CA VAL A 547 -16.24 -14.06 18.79
C VAL A 547 -15.95 -14.37 20.26
N ASP A 548 -15.80 -15.63 20.64
CA ASP A 548 -15.48 -15.97 22.03
C ASP A 548 -14.08 -15.50 22.44
N LEU A 549 -13.10 -15.62 21.54
CA LEU A 549 -11.76 -15.07 21.74
C LEU A 549 -11.79 -13.54 21.78
N LEU A 550 -12.63 -12.91 20.95
CA LEU A 550 -12.84 -11.46 20.94
C LEU A 550 -13.43 -10.96 22.27
N ARG A 551 -14.46 -11.64 22.78
CA ARG A 551 -15.10 -11.32 24.07
C ARG A 551 -14.09 -11.37 25.21
N GLU A 552 -13.34 -12.45 25.29
CA GLU A 552 -12.33 -12.63 26.33
C GLU A 552 -11.19 -11.60 26.20
N GLY A 553 -10.69 -11.37 24.98
CA GLY A 553 -9.65 -10.37 24.72
C GLY A 553 -10.06 -8.97 25.16
N TRP A 554 -11.30 -8.53 24.87
CA TRP A 554 -11.78 -7.21 25.30
C TRP A 554 -11.95 -7.10 26.80
N ARG A 555 -12.44 -8.14 27.48
CA ARG A 555 -12.52 -8.17 28.95
C ARG A 555 -11.14 -7.99 29.56
N GLN A 556 -10.16 -8.74 29.08
CA GLN A 556 -8.78 -8.67 29.57
C GLN A 556 -8.15 -7.30 29.30
N VAL A 557 -8.36 -6.72 28.10
CA VAL A 557 -7.84 -5.40 27.75
C VAL A 557 -8.43 -4.33 28.66
N ILE A 558 -9.76 -4.28 28.81
CA ILE A 558 -10.42 -3.28 29.65
C ILE A 558 -9.99 -3.44 31.10
N ASP A 559 -9.88 -4.67 31.62
CA ASP A 559 -9.40 -4.95 32.97
C ASP A 559 -7.95 -4.46 33.18
N ALA A 560 -7.06 -4.75 32.22
CA ALA A 560 -5.66 -4.30 32.25
C ALA A 560 -5.54 -2.77 32.21
N ILE A 561 -6.40 -2.09 31.44
CA ILE A 561 -6.47 -0.63 31.41
C ILE A 561 -7.00 -0.11 32.75
N ALA A 562 -8.11 -0.64 33.24
CA ALA A 562 -8.76 -0.20 34.46
C ALA A 562 -7.87 -0.34 35.70
N THR A 563 -7.08 -1.42 35.77
CA THR A 563 -6.09 -1.65 36.84
C THR A 563 -5.06 -0.52 36.93
N LYS A 564 -4.73 0.12 35.79
CA LYS A 564 -3.78 1.24 35.74
C LYS A 564 -4.46 2.61 35.84
N ASN A 565 -5.57 2.78 35.12
CA ASN A 565 -6.33 4.02 35.06
C ASN A 565 -7.81 3.70 34.79
N ARG A 566 -8.61 3.69 35.86
CA ARG A 566 -10.04 3.43 35.83
C ARG A 566 -10.79 4.42 34.94
N ASP A 567 -10.46 5.71 35.02
CA ASP A 567 -11.14 6.75 34.26
C ASP A 567 -10.91 6.58 32.75
N THR A 568 -9.71 6.18 32.34
CA THR A 568 -9.42 5.86 30.93
C THR A 568 -10.26 4.68 30.44
N ALA A 569 -10.40 3.62 31.25
CA ALA A 569 -11.25 2.48 30.90
C ALA A 569 -12.73 2.90 30.76
N LEU A 570 -13.24 3.71 31.69
CA LEU A 570 -14.61 4.24 31.63
C LEU A 570 -14.83 5.10 30.38
N ASN A 571 -13.87 5.96 30.03
CA ASN A 571 -13.96 6.83 28.85
C ASN A 571 -13.97 6.04 27.53
N LEU A 572 -13.37 4.85 27.48
CA LEU A 572 -13.44 3.96 26.32
C LEU A 572 -14.82 3.30 26.18
N LEU A 573 -15.53 3.07 27.29
CA LEU A 573 -16.86 2.47 27.33
C LEU A 573 -17.97 3.53 27.23
N ASN A 574 -17.93 4.38 26.20
CA ASN A 574 -19.00 5.33 25.91
C ASN A 574 -20.31 4.61 25.52
N ASN A 575 -21.42 5.35 25.38
CA ASN A 575 -22.74 4.76 25.12
C ASN A 575 -22.79 3.86 23.86
N GLU A 576 -22.07 4.22 22.79
CA GLU A 576 -22.03 3.46 21.54
C GLU A 576 -21.26 2.16 21.72
N VAL A 577 -20.05 2.24 22.28
CA VAL A 577 -19.22 1.07 22.59
C VAL A 577 -19.93 0.13 23.56
N TRP A 578 -20.58 0.68 24.58
CA TRP A 578 -21.32 -0.11 25.56
C TRP A 578 -22.46 -0.91 24.92
N ALA A 579 -23.20 -0.30 23.98
CA ALA A 579 -24.23 -1.01 23.23
C ALA A 579 -23.65 -2.20 22.45
N HIS A 580 -22.44 -2.07 21.88
CA HIS A 580 -21.76 -3.18 21.24
C HIS A 580 -21.28 -4.25 22.23
N PHE A 581 -20.79 -3.86 23.41
CA PHE A 581 -20.41 -4.80 24.46
C PHE A 581 -21.59 -5.67 24.92
N LEU A 582 -22.77 -5.07 25.08
CA LEU A 582 -24.00 -5.81 25.39
C LEU A 582 -24.44 -6.69 24.22
N ARG A 583 -24.48 -6.15 23.00
CA ARG A 583 -24.88 -6.90 21.79
C ARG A 583 -24.00 -8.13 21.56
N LEU A 584 -22.71 -8.00 21.77
CA LEU A 584 -21.73 -9.07 21.57
C LEU A 584 -21.52 -9.93 22.83
N ASN A 585 -22.29 -9.74 23.92
CA ASN A 585 -22.14 -10.47 25.18
C ASN A 585 -20.73 -10.39 25.80
N ILE A 586 -20.03 -9.26 25.61
CA ILE A 586 -18.78 -8.94 26.30
C ILE A 586 -19.11 -8.58 27.76
N ALA A 587 -20.17 -7.81 27.98
CA ALA A 587 -20.75 -7.51 29.30
C ALA A 587 -22.17 -8.10 29.44
N TYR A 588 -22.66 -8.26 30.67
CA TYR A 588 -24.03 -8.77 30.89
C TYR A 588 -25.07 -7.64 30.75
N GLN A 589 -26.29 -7.98 30.33
CA GLN A 589 -27.37 -7.01 30.05
C GLN A 589 -27.72 -6.08 31.23
N ASN A 590 -27.46 -6.51 32.46
CA ASN A 590 -27.79 -5.75 33.67
C ASN A 590 -26.59 -4.98 34.24
N ASP A 591 -25.39 -5.11 33.65
CA ASP A 591 -24.23 -4.37 34.11
C ASP A 591 -24.28 -2.92 33.62
N SER A 592 -23.73 -2.01 34.41
CA SER A 592 -23.22 -0.71 33.95
C SER A 592 -21.72 -0.79 33.63
N PRO A 593 -21.15 0.15 32.84
CA PRO A 593 -19.70 0.20 32.61
C PRO A 593 -18.87 0.22 33.90
N ASP A 594 -19.37 0.91 34.93
CA ASP A 594 -18.71 1.03 36.23
C ASP A 594 -18.75 -0.29 37.02
N GLU A 595 -19.88 -1.00 37.00
CA GLU A 595 -20.00 -2.32 37.61
C GLU A 595 -19.15 -3.36 36.87
N PHE A 596 -19.15 -3.34 35.54
CA PHE A 596 -18.32 -4.23 34.73
C PHE A 596 -16.84 -4.08 35.08
N ILE A 597 -16.32 -2.85 35.14
CA ILE A 597 -14.93 -2.60 35.54
C ILE A 597 -14.68 -3.05 37.00
N SER A 598 -15.62 -2.81 37.90
CA SER A 598 -15.48 -3.18 39.32
C SER A 598 -15.44 -4.69 39.54
N GLN A 599 -16.28 -5.44 38.81
CA GLN A 599 -16.30 -6.92 38.85
C GLN A 599 -14.98 -7.51 38.37
N GLN A 600 -14.37 -6.94 37.32
CA GLN A 600 -13.07 -7.39 36.81
C GLN A 600 -11.96 -7.21 37.86
N ILE A 601 -11.89 -6.05 38.50
CA ILE A 601 -10.89 -5.75 39.55
C ILE A 601 -11.03 -6.69 40.77
N LEU A 602 -12.26 -7.00 41.18
CA LEU A 602 -12.55 -7.89 42.32
C LEU A 602 -12.11 -9.34 42.08
N SER A 603 -12.21 -9.83 40.84
CA SER A 603 -11.82 -11.21 40.50
C SER A 603 -10.30 -11.45 40.54
N GLN A 604 -9.47 -10.40 40.47
CA GLN A 604 -8.02 -10.51 40.66
C GLN A 604 -7.60 -10.59 42.14
N GLN A 605 -8.33 -9.97 43.07
CA GLN A 605 -7.98 -10.01 44.51
C GLN A 605 -8.22 -11.38 45.15
N LEU A 606 -9.05 -12.23 44.54
CA LEU A 606 -9.43 -13.55 45.04
C LEU A 606 -8.59 -14.72 44.48
N LYS A 607 -7.60 -14.48 43.60
CA LYS A 607 -6.69 -15.55 43.15
C LYS A 607 -5.67 -15.88 44.26
N PRO A 608 -5.60 -17.13 44.77
CA PRO A 608 -4.72 -17.48 45.89
C PRO A 608 -3.25 -17.38 45.49
N LYS A 609 -2.45 -16.65 46.28
CA LYS A 609 -0.98 -16.66 46.20
C LYS A 609 -0.45 -18.08 46.43
N LYS A 610 -0.14 -18.81 45.37
CA LYS A 610 0.62 -20.06 45.47
C LYS A 610 2.08 -19.73 45.80
N GLY A 611 2.53 -20.18 46.98
CA GLY A 611 3.95 -20.40 47.28
C GLY A 611 4.62 -19.41 48.24
N GLN A 612 4.29 -19.48 49.54
CA GLN A 612 5.30 -19.26 50.58
C GLN A 612 5.45 -20.57 51.36
N PRO A 613 6.66 -21.14 51.50
CA PRO A 613 6.85 -22.31 52.34
C PRO A 613 6.77 -21.90 53.82
N GLU A 614 5.84 -22.53 54.54
CA GLU A 614 5.73 -22.41 55.99
C GLU A 614 7.05 -22.76 56.67
N LYS A 615 7.61 -21.81 57.43
CA LYS A 615 8.67 -22.07 58.40
C LYS A 615 8.15 -23.01 59.49
N LYS A 616 8.48 -24.30 59.42
CA LYS A 616 8.31 -25.24 60.54
C LYS A 616 9.40 -25.01 61.59
N THR A 617 9.05 -24.30 62.65
CA THR A 617 9.73 -24.39 63.95
C THR A 617 9.33 -25.68 64.67
N ARG A 618 10.30 -26.56 64.96
CA ARG A 618 10.23 -27.55 66.05
C ARG A 618 11.60 -27.62 66.72
N LYS A 619 11.77 -26.96 67.87
CA LYS A 619 11.69 -27.50 69.25
C LYS A 619 12.76 -28.57 69.54
N LYS A 620 13.78 -28.14 70.31
CA LYS A 620 14.69 -28.97 71.08
C LYS A 620 13.91 -29.96 71.96
N VAL A 621 14.32 -31.22 71.94
CA VAL A 621 14.13 -32.15 73.06
C VAL A 621 15.49 -32.76 73.36
N LYS A 622 15.89 -32.67 74.63
CA LYS A 622 17.02 -33.36 75.24
C LYS A 622 16.66 -34.84 75.37
N GLU A 623 17.55 -35.72 74.93
CA GLU A 623 18.23 -36.75 75.73
C GLU A 623 19.33 -37.40 74.87
#